data_AF-A0A967FHX2-F1
#
_entry.id   AF-A0A967FHX2-F1
#
_cell.length_a   1.000
_cell.length_b   1.000
_cell.length_c   1.000
_cell.angle_alpha   90.00
_cell.angle_beta   90.00
_cell.angle_gamma   90.00
#
_symmetry.space_group_name_H-M   'P 1'
#
loop_
_entity.id
_entity.type
_entity.pdbx_description
1 polymer ?
#
loop_
_entity_poly.entity_id
_entity_poly.type
_entity_poly.pdbx_seq_one_letter_code
_entity_poly.pdbx_strand_id
1 'polypeptide(L)'
;MIAKTNANHLWPILLLVCITAIVYFNSLSNGFVYDDLGTIVENAHIKRLGNYLSSFYNQSYFKISGGEASYRPVATLSYYLLYAVSDVNPLGYRLLSFALHIFNVILVYLLAHSMINNKRAAVIAGLLFACHPVNAEAVNGISYNEDLLAAFFFFLAFLSYMRLQPSATEPGYISFILSLFFFLLGLLSKEMAITLPAIVVLYDLILREPVSEKISLKRVRAVIQDRKYYYAGYLGVSFFYLWLRFFAIYNPEELETQIWGRFIDRVIYLPIIFLKYIKLSLFPFPLNADYVFSYPTRFLDVLPVLSLLVVLGLVIYSFFAVRNQKAVSFGIWWFFITLFPVYNLIQIYNPFAERYLYIPLLGFCLVISIFLETLLSRIS
;
A
#
# COMPACT_ATOMS: atom_id res chain seq x y z
N MET A 1 12.76 -1.91 -23.02
CA MET A 1 13.64 -0.71 -22.95
C MET A 1 12.86 0.39 -22.22
N ILE A 2 13.17 0.77 -20.96
CA ILE A 2 12.60 2.02 -20.42
C ILE A 2 13.28 3.11 -21.22
N ALA A 3 12.59 3.63 -22.23
CA ALA A 3 13.09 4.73 -23.01
C ALA A 3 13.58 5.80 -22.03
N LYS A 4 14.80 6.31 -22.25
CA LYS A 4 15.20 7.66 -21.84
C LYS A 4 14.21 8.61 -22.51
N THR A 5 12.98 8.65 -22.01
CA THR A 5 11.98 9.59 -22.43
C THR A 5 12.41 10.88 -21.77
N ASN A 6 12.90 11.81 -22.58
CA ASN A 6 12.88 13.24 -22.26
C ASN A 6 11.42 13.74 -22.14
N ALA A 7 10.53 12.95 -21.52
CA ALA A 7 9.17 13.33 -21.25
C ALA A 7 9.25 14.38 -20.16
N ASN A 8 8.83 15.60 -20.49
CA ASN A 8 8.70 16.64 -19.48
C ASN A 8 7.62 16.22 -18.47
N HIS A 9 8.06 15.73 -17.31
CA HIS A 9 7.21 15.35 -16.19
C HIS A 9 6.84 16.54 -15.29
N LEU A 10 7.46 17.71 -15.49
CA LEU A 10 7.28 18.86 -14.61
C LEU A 10 5.81 19.30 -14.55
N TRP A 11 5.17 19.52 -15.70
CA TRP A 11 3.77 19.93 -15.74
C TRP A 11 2.82 18.92 -15.07
N PRO A 12 2.86 17.61 -15.40
CA PRO A 12 2.09 16.60 -14.68
C PRO A 12 2.30 16.64 -13.16
N ILE A 13 3.54 16.74 -12.70
CA ILE A 13 3.86 16.77 -11.27
C ILE A 13 3.29 18.03 -10.63
N LEU A 14 3.48 19.20 -11.23
CA LEU A 14 2.92 20.46 -10.71
C LEU A 14 1.39 20.41 -10.63
N LEU A 15 0.73 19.88 -11.66
CA LEU A 15 -0.73 19.70 -11.65
C LEU A 15 -1.17 18.81 -10.48
N LEU A 16 -0.52 17.65 -10.32
CA LEU A 16 -0.84 16.72 -9.23
C LEU A 16 -0.62 17.34 -7.85
N VAL A 17 0.49 18.06 -7.66
CA VAL A 17 0.79 18.78 -6.41
C VAL A 17 -0.30 19.82 -6.12
N CYS A 18 -0.66 20.65 -7.11
CA CYS A 18 -1.66 21.70 -6.92
C CYS A 18 -3.05 21.14 -6.60
N ILE A 19 -3.50 20.11 -7.34
CA ILE A 19 -4.80 19.49 -7.10
C ILE A 19 -4.84 18.81 -5.74
N THR A 20 -3.80 18.06 -5.37
CA THR A 20 -3.70 17.43 -4.05
C THR A 20 -3.76 18.49 -2.93
N ALA A 21 -3.08 19.62 -3.12
CA ALA A 21 -3.13 20.72 -2.16
C ALA A 21 -4.52 21.30 -2.00
N ILE A 22 -5.23 21.56 -3.10
CA ILE A 22 -6.60 22.09 -3.04
C ILE A 22 -7.53 21.14 -2.29
N VAL A 23 -7.44 19.83 -2.53
CA VAL A 23 -8.32 18.82 -1.94
C VAL A 23 -8.15 18.70 -0.43
N TYR A 24 -6.91 18.76 0.07
CA TYR A 24 -6.60 18.55 1.50
C TYR A 24 -6.30 19.84 2.28
N PHE A 25 -6.33 21.02 1.65
CA PHE A 25 -6.05 22.28 2.34
C PHE A 25 -6.95 22.51 3.56
N ASN A 26 -8.21 22.09 3.47
CA ASN A 26 -9.20 22.22 4.54
C ASN A 26 -8.88 21.36 5.78
N SER A 27 -8.01 20.35 5.68
CA SER A 27 -7.69 19.48 6.81
C SER A 27 -6.58 20.02 7.72
N LEU A 28 -5.80 21.02 7.25
CA LEU A 28 -4.65 21.56 7.97
C LEU A 28 -5.03 22.26 9.29
N SER A 29 -6.25 22.76 9.43
CA SER A 29 -6.75 23.42 10.64
C SER A 29 -7.33 22.47 11.68
N ASN A 30 -7.41 21.17 11.41
CA ASN A 30 -8.06 20.21 12.30
C ASN A 30 -7.16 19.82 13.50
N GLY A 31 -7.77 19.50 14.65
CA GLY A 31 -7.07 19.05 15.86
C GLY A 31 -6.68 17.57 15.85
N PHE A 32 -6.11 17.10 16.96
CA PHE A 32 -5.88 15.66 17.21
C PHE A 32 -7.20 14.94 17.50
N VAL A 33 -7.33 13.69 17.02
CA VAL A 33 -8.52 12.85 17.20
C VAL A 33 -8.14 11.38 17.42
N TYR A 34 -9.00 10.60 18.08
CA TYR A 34 -8.83 9.15 18.26
C TYR A 34 -7.42 8.77 18.79
N ASP A 35 -6.75 7.86 18.08
CA ASP A 35 -5.44 7.30 18.41
C ASP A 35 -4.33 8.36 18.48
N ASP A 36 -4.54 9.57 17.92
CA ASP A 36 -3.62 10.70 18.04
C ASP A 36 -3.36 11.08 19.50
N LEU A 37 -4.39 10.98 20.35
CA LEU A 37 -4.30 11.35 21.75
C LEU A 37 -3.33 10.44 22.50
N GLY A 38 -3.52 9.12 22.39
CA GLY A 38 -2.63 8.13 23.02
C GLY A 38 -1.22 8.14 22.44
N THR A 39 -1.11 8.27 21.11
CA THR A 39 0.18 8.18 20.40
C THR A 39 1.08 9.39 20.67
N ILE A 40 0.49 10.59 20.75
CA ILE A 40 1.22 11.86 20.76
C ILE A 40 0.96 12.67 22.04
N VAL A 41 -0.31 12.99 22.32
CA VAL A 41 -0.65 13.99 23.34
C VAL A 41 -0.41 13.46 24.76
N GLU A 42 -0.84 12.23 25.01
CA GLU A 42 -0.78 11.56 26.32
C GLU A 42 0.52 10.76 26.51
N ASN A 43 1.27 10.52 25.43
CA ASN A 43 2.52 9.76 25.47
C ASN A 43 3.66 10.56 26.12
N ALA A 44 3.89 10.34 27.42
CA ALA A 44 4.98 11.01 28.12
C ALA A 44 6.39 10.68 27.58
N HIS A 45 6.56 9.53 26.91
CA HIS A 45 7.86 9.09 26.41
C HIS A 45 8.31 9.85 25.16
N ILE A 46 7.37 10.38 24.36
CA ILE A 46 7.66 11.08 23.10
C ILE A 46 8.56 12.32 23.29
N LYS A 47 8.52 12.91 24.48
CA LYS A 47 9.22 14.15 24.83
C LYS A 47 10.74 14.03 24.89
N ARG A 48 11.28 12.81 24.98
CA ARG A 48 12.72 12.57 25.23
C ARG A 48 13.25 11.41 24.39
N LEU A 49 13.32 11.58 23.07
CA LEU A 49 13.84 10.56 22.14
C LEU A 49 15.15 9.93 22.61
N GLY A 50 16.14 10.75 23.02
CA GLY A 50 17.46 10.28 23.44
C GLY A 50 17.44 9.27 24.60
N ASN A 51 16.46 9.37 25.51
CA ASN A 51 16.34 8.46 26.65
C ASN A 51 15.80 7.08 26.27
N TYR A 52 15.12 6.99 25.13
CA TYR A 52 14.37 5.80 24.71
C TYR A 52 14.88 5.20 23.40
N LEU A 53 16.01 5.68 22.85
CA LEU A 53 16.62 5.12 21.64
C LEU A 53 16.83 3.60 21.76
N SER A 54 17.20 3.12 22.95
CA SER A 54 17.40 1.69 23.17
C SER A 54 16.11 0.89 23.05
N SER A 55 14.98 1.48 23.46
CA SER A 55 13.65 0.86 23.44
C SER A 55 13.15 0.56 22.03
N PHE A 56 13.63 1.26 21.00
CA PHE A 56 13.22 1.02 19.61
C PHE A 56 13.61 -0.36 19.07
N TYR A 57 14.59 -1.03 19.66
CA TYR A 57 15.09 -2.33 19.18
C TYR A 57 14.97 -3.44 20.23
N ASN A 58 14.12 -3.27 21.25
CA ASN A 58 13.84 -4.29 22.25
C ASN A 58 12.36 -4.25 22.72
N GLN A 59 11.99 -5.19 23.60
CA GLN A 59 10.60 -5.36 24.05
C GLN A 59 9.99 -4.15 24.79
N SER A 60 10.80 -3.21 25.28
CA SER A 60 10.29 -1.95 25.84
C SER A 60 9.71 -1.00 24.78
N TYR A 61 9.82 -1.32 23.48
CA TYR A 61 9.17 -0.59 22.40
C TYR A 61 7.68 -0.34 22.66
N PHE A 62 6.93 -1.37 23.07
CA PHE A 62 5.48 -1.26 23.29
C PHE A 62 5.10 -0.34 24.45
N LYS A 63 6.04 0.03 25.32
CA LYS A 63 5.81 1.04 26.37
C LYS A 63 5.92 2.46 25.84
N ILE A 64 6.71 2.67 24.79
CA ILE A 64 7.02 3.99 24.23
C ILE A 64 6.19 4.33 22.98
N SER A 65 5.54 3.32 22.40
CA SER A 65 4.80 3.42 21.14
C SER A 65 3.43 4.10 21.26
N GLY A 66 3.02 4.50 22.47
CA GLY A 66 1.80 5.29 22.70
C GLY A 66 0.50 4.55 22.41
N GLY A 67 0.45 3.24 22.70
CA GLY A 67 -0.73 2.40 22.49
C GLY A 67 -0.69 1.57 21.20
N GLU A 68 0.33 1.73 20.38
CA GLU A 68 0.54 0.87 19.21
C GLU A 68 0.96 -0.55 19.65
N ALA A 69 0.14 -1.53 19.27
CA ALA A 69 0.30 -2.93 19.64
C ALA A 69 1.25 -3.69 18.70
N SER A 70 1.45 -3.23 17.46
CA SER A 70 2.32 -3.83 16.47
C SER A 70 3.70 -3.17 16.43
N TYR A 71 4.76 -3.94 16.16
CA TYR A 71 6.12 -3.38 16.03
C TYR A 71 6.27 -2.54 14.74
N ARG A 72 6.15 -1.20 14.85
CA ARG A 72 6.20 -0.22 13.74
C ARG A 72 7.15 0.95 14.03
N PRO A 73 8.45 0.68 14.22
CA PRO A 73 9.41 1.67 14.73
C PRO A 73 9.63 2.85 13.80
N VAL A 74 9.44 2.72 12.47
CA VAL A 74 9.61 3.83 11.54
C VAL A 74 8.50 4.88 11.71
N ALA A 75 7.25 4.42 11.86
CA ALA A 75 6.12 5.29 12.16
C ALA A 75 6.29 5.95 13.54
N THR A 76 6.61 5.18 14.58
CA THR A 76 6.86 5.72 15.92
C THR A 76 7.98 6.76 15.92
N LEU A 77 9.11 6.49 15.24
CA LEU A 77 10.22 7.43 15.17
C LEU A 77 9.80 8.75 14.50
N SER A 78 8.94 8.68 13.48
CA SER A 78 8.43 9.89 12.83
C SER A 78 7.66 10.80 13.80
N TYR A 79 6.87 10.24 14.72
CA TYR A 79 6.16 11.02 15.74
C TYR A 79 7.13 11.66 16.75
N TYR A 80 8.16 10.94 17.17
CA TYR A 80 9.21 11.48 18.05
C TYR A 80 9.97 12.65 17.41
N LEU A 81 10.33 12.51 16.13
CA LEU A 81 11.02 13.56 15.38
C LEU A 81 10.11 14.78 15.17
N LEU A 82 8.83 14.57 14.88
CA LEU A 82 7.86 15.65 14.75
C LEU A 82 7.62 16.37 16.07
N TYR A 83 7.53 15.64 17.18
CA TYR A 83 7.37 16.23 18.51
C TYR A 83 8.53 17.17 18.85
N ALA A 84 9.76 16.80 18.48
CA ALA A 84 10.93 17.65 18.72
C ALA A 84 10.88 19.01 18.00
N VAL A 85 10.11 19.12 16.91
CA VAL A 85 9.99 20.35 16.10
C VAL A 85 8.67 21.08 16.33
N SER A 86 7.59 20.34 16.57
CA SER A 86 6.22 20.86 16.59
C SER A 86 5.53 20.75 17.95
N ASP A 87 6.14 20.08 18.93
CA ASP A 87 5.51 19.75 20.22
C ASP A 87 4.11 19.14 19.98
N VAL A 88 3.10 19.49 20.79
CA VAL A 88 1.70 19.11 20.59
C VAL A 88 0.94 20.03 19.62
N ASN A 89 1.59 20.58 18.58
CA ASN A 89 0.90 21.34 17.54
C ASN A 89 0.49 20.41 16.38
N PRO A 90 -0.83 20.17 16.14
CA PRO A 90 -1.30 19.28 15.08
C PRO A 90 -0.82 19.66 13.68
N LEU A 91 -0.57 20.94 13.42
CA LEU A 91 -0.20 21.44 12.10
C LEU A 91 1.06 20.75 11.57
N GLY A 92 2.09 20.55 12.40
CA GLY A 92 3.35 19.93 11.97
C GLY A 92 3.15 18.48 11.52
N TYR A 93 2.33 17.73 12.24
CA TYR A 93 2.00 16.34 11.91
C TYR A 93 1.17 16.24 10.64
N ARG A 94 0.17 17.12 10.48
CA ARG A 94 -0.66 17.17 9.28
C ARG A 94 0.13 17.55 8.04
N LEU A 95 1.08 18.48 8.17
CA LEU A 95 1.99 18.84 7.07
C LEU A 95 2.83 17.64 6.63
N LEU A 96 3.28 16.78 7.55
CA LEU A 96 3.98 15.54 7.18
C LEU A 96 3.06 14.57 6.42
N SER A 97 1.87 14.28 6.95
CA SER A 97 0.91 13.39 6.28
C SER A 97 0.55 13.92 4.88
N PHE A 98 0.33 15.22 4.76
CA PHE A 98 0.07 15.88 3.50
C PHE A 98 1.26 15.79 2.51
N ALA A 99 2.49 16.04 2.98
CA ALA A 99 3.69 15.90 2.16
C ALA A 99 3.90 14.44 1.68
N LEU A 100 3.71 13.47 2.57
CA LEU A 100 3.78 12.04 2.23
C LEU A 100 2.70 11.66 1.21
N HIS A 101 1.49 12.19 1.33
CA HIS A 101 0.45 11.95 0.33
C HIS A 101 0.85 12.50 -1.04
N ILE A 102 1.37 13.74 -1.11
CA ILE A 102 1.89 14.30 -2.36
C ILE A 102 2.99 13.43 -2.97
N PHE A 103 3.97 12.98 -2.18
CA PHE A 103 5.03 12.11 -2.69
C PHE A 103 4.48 10.79 -3.20
N ASN A 104 3.51 10.20 -2.50
CA ASN A 104 2.81 8.99 -2.94
C ASN A 104 2.05 9.21 -4.26
N VAL A 105 1.34 10.32 -4.43
CA VAL A 105 0.67 10.70 -5.68
C VAL A 105 1.66 10.78 -6.84
N ILE A 106 2.82 11.42 -6.62
CA ILE A 106 3.88 11.52 -7.64
C ILE A 106 4.41 10.12 -7.98
N LEU A 107 4.67 9.28 -6.98
CA LEU A 107 5.15 7.91 -7.19
C LEU A 107 4.12 7.06 -7.95
N VAL A 108 2.83 7.18 -7.62
CA VAL A 108 1.71 6.54 -8.34
C VAL A 108 1.73 6.94 -9.82
N TYR A 109 1.87 8.24 -10.12
CA TYR A 109 2.00 8.71 -11.49
C TYR A 109 3.22 8.12 -12.21
N LEU A 110 4.40 8.13 -11.58
CA LEU A 110 5.63 7.60 -12.18
C LEU A 110 5.55 6.09 -12.43
N LEU A 111 4.98 5.34 -11.50
CA LEU A 111 4.74 3.91 -11.63
C LEU A 111 3.73 3.63 -12.75
N ALA A 112 2.58 4.34 -12.76
CA ALA A 112 1.59 4.20 -13.81
C ALA A 112 2.15 4.54 -15.19
N HIS A 113 2.96 5.60 -15.31
CA HIS A 113 3.63 5.95 -16.55
C HIS A 113 4.57 4.83 -17.02
N SER A 114 5.33 4.26 -16.10
CA SER A 114 6.28 3.18 -16.41
C SER A 114 5.59 1.87 -16.81
N MET A 115 4.42 1.57 -16.23
CA MET A 115 3.69 0.32 -16.48
C MET A 115 2.73 0.39 -17.68
N ILE A 116 2.11 1.54 -17.91
CA ILE A 116 1.12 1.75 -18.99
C ILE A 116 1.80 2.26 -20.27
N ASN A 117 2.90 3.01 -20.14
CA ASN A 117 3.56 3.71 -21.24
C ASN A 117 2.64 4.69 -22.00
N ASN A 118 1.64 5.27 -21.32
CA ASN A 118 0.80 6.35 -21.81
C ASN A 118 0.78 7.48 -20.77
N LYS A 119 1.19 8.69 -21.19
CA LYS A 119 1.29 9.86 -20.30
C LYS A 119 -0.07 10.33 -19.78
N ARG A 120 -1.10 10.33 -20.63
CA ARG A 120 -2.44 10.82 -20.27
C ARG A 120 -3.10 9.87 -19.27
N ALA A 121 -3.04 8.56 -19.52
CA ALA A 121 -3.49 7.55 -18.57
C ALA A 121 -2.75 7.64 -17.22
N ALA A 122 -1.43 7.84 -17.23
CA ALA A 122 -0.67 8.00 -15.99
C ALA A 122 -1.09 9.24 -15.18
N VAL A 123 -1.35 10.37 -15.84
CA VAL A 123 -1.88 11.58 -15.17
C VAL A 123 -3.25 11.29 -14.56
N ILE A 124 -4.14 10.62 -15.31
CA ILE A 124 -5.45 10.22 -14.79
C ILE A 124 -5.30 9.32 -13.56
N ALA A 125 -4.39 8.35 -13.57
CA ALA A 125 -4.14 7.48 -12.42
C ALA A 125 -3.67 8.26 -11.18
N GLY A 126 -2.75 9.22 -11.37
CA GLY A 126 -2.29 10.11 -10.31
C GLY A 126 -3.41 10.99 -9.75
N LEU A 127 -4.24 11.57 -10.61
CA LEU A 127 -5.39 12.41 -10.20
C LEU A 127 -6.44 11.60 -9.44
N LEU A 128 -6.76 10.39 -9.92
CA LEU A 128 -7.66 9.47 -9.23
C LEU A 128 -7.16 9.17 -7.83
N PHE A 129 -5.87 8.85 -7.67
CA PHE A 129 -5.27 8.57 -6.36
C PHE A 129 -5.25 9.81 -5.45
N ALA A 130 -4.87 10.97 -6.00
CA ALA A 130 -4.82 12.24 -5.26
C ALA A 130 -6.19 12.65 -4.70
N CYS A 131 -7.25 12.45 -5.47
CA CYS A 131 -8.58 12.95 -5.12
C CYS A 131 -9.49 11.88 -4.48
N HIS A 132 -9.03 10.63 -4.37
CA HIS A 132 -9.92 9.54 -3.96
C HIS A 132 -10.38 9.69 -2.51
N PRO A 133 -11.70 9.78 -2.23
CA PRO A 133 -12.19 10.01 -0.87
C PRO A 133 -11.79 8.93 0.15
N VAL A 134 -11.61 7.67 -0.27
CA VAL A 134 -11.13 6.58 0.63
C VAL A 134 -9.74 6.84 1.24
N ASN A 135 -8.95 7.75 0.66
CA ASN A 135 -7.66 8.13 1.22
C ASN A 135 -7.82 9.11 2.39
N ALA A 136 -9.01 9.65 2.63
CA ALA A 136 -9.25 10.63 3.68
C ALA A 136 -8.87 10.11 5.06
N GLU A 137 -9.16 8.84 5.38
CA GLU A 137 -8.78 8.23 6.66
C GLU A 137 -7.26 8.22 6.83
N ALA A 138 -6.51 7.68 5.86
CA ALA A 138 -5.04 7.60 5.91
C ALA A 138 -4.34 8.97 5.89
N VAL A 139 -4.90 9.96 5.18
CA VAL A 139 -4.28 11.29 5.04
C VAL A 139 -4.62 12.22 6.21
N ASN A 140 -5.85 12.16 6.72
CA ASN A 140 -6.31 13.09 7.77
C ASN A 140 -6.10 12.55 9.19
N GLY A 141 -6.02 11.23 9.38
CA GLY A 141 -5.66 10.61 10.65
C GLY A 141 -4.15 10.74 10.88
N ILE A 142 -3.75 11.52 11.88
CA ILE A 142 -2.33 11.78 12.15
C ILE A 142 -1.64 10.48 12.58
N SER A 143 -2.30 9.70 13.44
CA SER A 143 -1.83 8.40 13.89
C SER A 143 -1.91 7.30 12.83
N TYR A 144 -2.43 7.57 11.63
CA TYR A 144 -2.43 6.63 10.49
C TYR A 144 -1.30 6.91 9.49
N ASN A 145 -0.28 7.68 9.90
CA ASN A 145 0.85 7.98 9.03
C ASN A 145 1.63 6.72 8.61
N GLU A 146 1.47 5.61 9.32
CA GLU A 146 2.10 4.34 8.98
C GLU A 146 1.62 3.82 7.63
N ASP A 147 0.38 4.08 7.23
CA ASP A 147 -0.13 3.74 5.89
C ASP A 147 0.59 4.57 4.81
N LEU A 148 0.78 5.87 5.06
CA LEU A 148 1.43 6.80 4.14
C LEU A 148 2.92 6.49 3.99
N LEU A 149 3.62 6.22 5.10
CA LEU A 149 5.02 5.84 5.13
C LEU A 149 5.24 4.47 4.49
N ALA A 150 4.41 3.48 4.82
CA ALA A 150 4.49 2.16 4.22
C ALA A 150 4.31 2.23 2.71
N ALA A 151 3.31 2.99 2.23
CA ALA A 151 3.10 3.20 0.80
C ALA A 151 4.27 3.94 0.12
N PHE A 152 4.80 4.97 0.76
CA PHE A 152 5.93 5.75 0.22
C PHE A 152 7.15 4.87 0.00
N PHE A 153 7.53 4.10 1.01
CA PHE A 153 8.65 3.19 0.92
C PHE A 153 8.36 1.99 0.02
N PHE A 154 7.12 1.47 0.00
CA PHE A 154 6.70 0.41 -0.91
C PHE A 154 6.83 0.83 -2.38
N PHE A 155 6.31 2.00 -2.73
CA PHE A 155 6.38 2.52 -4.09
C PHE A 155 7.81 2.87 -4.50
N LEU A 156 8.63 3.44 -3.60
CA LEU A 156 10.06 3.66 -3.85
C LEU A 156 10.83 2.35 -4.06
N ALA A 157 10.55 1.33 -3.23
CA ALA A 157 11.14 0.02 -3.37
C ALA A 157 10.80 -0.60 -4.73
N PHE A 158 9.52 -0.56 -5.11
CA PHE A 158 9.05 -1.08 -6.39
C PHE A 158 9.62 -0.29 -7.58
N LEU A 159 9.63 1.04 -7.53
CA LEU A 159 10.21 1.89 -8.58
C LEU A 159 11.72 1.61 -8.75
N SER A 160 12.45 1.44 -7.65
CA SER A 160 13.87 1.08 -7.66
C SER A 160 14.09 -0.30 -8.30
N TYR A 161 13.21 -1.26 -8.02
CA TYR A 161 13.24 -2.58 -8.64
C TYR A 161 12.97 -2.54 -10.16
N MET A 162 12.00 -1.74 -10.59
CA MET A 162 11.68 -1.57 -12.02
C MET A 162 12.86 -1.01 -12.82
N ARG A 163 13.72 -0.20 -12.19
CA ARG A 163 14.94 0.36 -12.78
C ARG A 163 16.09 -0.63 -12.95
N LEU A 164 15.98 -1.86 -12.43
CA LEU A 164 16.98 -2.89 -12.64
C LEU A 164 17.08 -3.25 -14.12
N GLN A 165 18.14 -2.73 -14.76
CA GLN A 165 18.47 -3.05 -16.14
C GLN A 165 19.40 -4.27 -16.19
N PRO A 166 19.16 -5.21 -17.13
CA PRO A 166 20.17 -6.18 -17.52
C PRO A 166 21.15 -5.49 -18.49
N SER A 167 22.00 -4.60 -17.99
CA SER A 167 23.11 -4.05 -18.79
C SER A 167 24.44 -4.55 -18.22
N ALA A 168 25.37 -4.92 -19.11
CA ALA A 168 26.70 -5.40 -18.76
C ALA A 168 27.60 -4.31 -18.16
N THR A 169 27.27 -3.03 -18.35
CA THR A 169 28.14 -1.89 -18.00
C THR A 169 27.84 -1.26 -16.64
N GLU A 170 26.62 -1.43 -16.12
CA GLU A 170 26.23 -0.93 -14.79
C GLU A 170 25.43 -2.02 -14.09
N PRO A 171 26.06 -2.86 -13.25
CA PRO A 171 25.31 -3.83 -12.48
C PRO A 171 24.30 -3.06 -11.61
N GLY A 172 23.01 -3.37 -11.76
CA GLY A 172 21.92 -2.68 -11.05
C GLY A 172 21.90 -2.89 -9.52
N TYR A 173 23.02 -3.27 -8.90
CA TYR A 173 23.11 -3.63 -7.49
C TYR A 173 22.68 -2.47 -6.58
N ILE A 174 23.02 -1.22 -6.92
CA ILE A 174 22.60 -0.05 -6.13
C ILE A 174 21.07 0.07 -6.11
N SER A 175 20.43 -0.05 -7.28
CA SER A 175 18.97 -0.01 -7.37
C SER A 175 18.31 -1.15 -6.59
N PHE A 176 18.95 -2.33 -6.56
CA PHE A 176 18.45 -3.45 -5.78
C PHE A 176 18.63 -3.26 -4.28
N ILE A 177 19.80 -2.77 -3.84
CA ILE A 177 20.07 -2.45 -2.42
C ILE A 177 19.09 -1.38 -1.92
N LEU A 178 18.91 -0.30 -2.69
CA LEU A 178 17.92 0.73 -2.37
C LEU A 178 16.50 0.15 -2.31
N SER A 179 16.17 -0.75 -3.23
CA SER A 179 14.88 -1.43 -3.23
C SER A 179 14.65 -2.26 -1.97
N LEU A 180 15.63 -3.07 -1.54
CA LEU A 180 15.56 -3.84 -0.29
C LEU A 180 15.54 -2.94 0.96
N PHE A 181 16.30 -1.84 0.94
CA PHE A 181 16.33 -0.87 2.02
C PHE A 181 14.96 -0.21 2.21
N PHE A 182 14.37 0.32 1.14
CA PHE A 182 13.03 0.88 1.19
C PHE A 182 11.98 -0.18 1.55
N PHE A 183 12.11 -1.41 1.04
CA PHE A 183 11.21 -2.50 1.43
C PHE A 183 11.23 -2.75 2.94
N LEU A 184 12.42 -2.79 3.56
CA LEU A 184 12.56 -2.93 5.01
C LEU A 184 11.92 -1.75 5.75
N LEU A 185 12.12 -0.51 5.30
CA LEU A 185 11.48 0.66 5.90
C LEU A 185 9.95 0.62 5.79
N GLY A 186 9.43 0.11 4.66
CA GLY A 186 8.00 -0.11 4.47
C GLY A 186 7.44 -1.12 5.47
N LEU A 187 8.12 -2.25 5.66
CA LEU A 187 7.74 -3.28 6.64
C LEU A 187 7.78 -2.78 8.09
N LEU A 188 8.80 -1.98 8.42
CA LEU A 188 8.94 -1.34 9.73
C LEU A 188 8.01 -0.14 9.93
N SER A 189 7.28 0.27 8.89
CA SER A 189 6.18 1.23 8.97
C SER A 189 4.85 0.49 9.14
N LYS A 190 4.53 -0.44 8.23
CA LYS A 190 3.32 -1.27 8.29
C LYS A 190 3.50 -2.60 7.58
N GLU A 191 2.93 -3.66 8.15
CA GLU A 191 2.96 -5.02 7.58
C GLU A 191 2.40 -5.14 6.18
N MET A 192 1.54 -4.21 5.74
CA MET A 192 1.00 -4.19 4.38
C MET A 192 2.10 -4.28 3.30
N ALA A 193 3.30 -3.79 3.61
CA ALA A 193 4.42 -3.85 2.70
C ALA A 193 4.89 -5.27 2.36
N ILE A 194 4.60 -6.29 3.20
CA ILE A 194 5.01 -7.70 3.01
C ILE A 194 4.56 -8.31 1.69
N THR A 195 3.62 -7.66 1.01
CA THR A 195 3.08 -8.08 -0.29
C THR A 195 3.98 -7.70 -1.47
N LEU A 196 5.01 -6.87 -1.27
CA LEU A 196 5.93 -6.41 -2.32
C LEU A 196 6.63 -7.54 -3.09
N PRO A 197 7.15 -8.62 -2.46
CA PRO A 197 7.80 -9.71 -3.19
C PRO A 197 6.86 -10.36 -4.22
N ALA A 198 5.58 -10.50 -3.88
CA ALA A 198 4.57 -11.02 -4.81
C ALA A 198 4.30 -10.06 -5.98
N ILE A 199 4.26 -8.75 -5.71
CA ILE A 199 4.15 -7.71 -6.73
C ILE A 199 5.36 -7.69 -7.68
N VAL A 200 6.57 -7.87 -7.14
CA VAL A 200 7.81 -7.95 -7.92
C VAL A 200 7.79 -9.16 -8.87
N VAL A 201 7.40 -10.33 -8.37
CA VAL A 201 7.23 -11.53 -9.21
C VAL A 201 6.16 -11.30 -10.27
N LEU A 202 5.02 -10.71 -9.89
CA LEU A 202 3.94 -10.39 -10.82
C LEU A 202 4.41 -9.44 -11.94
N TYR A 203 5.21 -8.43 -11.60
CA TYR A 203 5.76 -7.47 -12.56
C TYR A 203 6.67 -8.16 -13.58
N ASP A 204 7.58 -9.02 -13.11
CA ASP A 204 8.49 -9.75 -14.00
C ASP A 204 7.74 -10.72 -14.93
N LEU A 205 6.66 -11.34 -14.44
CA LEU A 205 5.86 -12.28 -15.22
C LEU A 205 4.96 -11.60 -16.26
N ILE A 206 4.38 -10.45 -15.93
CA ILE A 206 3.35 -9.81 -16.76
C ILE A 206 3.91 -8.68 -17.60
N LEU A 207 4.69 -7.77 -16.99
CA LEU A 207 5.05 -6.48 -17.59
C LEU A 207 6.50 -6.42 -18.11
N ARG A 208 7.44 -7.22 -17.58
CA ARG A 208 8.84 -7.21 -18.02
C ARG A 208 9.04 -7.95 -19.37
N GLU A 209 9.68 -7.28 -20.34
CA GLU A 209 9.90 -7.67 -21.75
C GLU A 209 10.97 -8.76 -22.02
N PRO A 210 10.99 -9.39 -23.23
CA PRO A 210 10.06 -9.21 -24.35
C PRO A 210 8.97 -10.28 -24.36
N VAL A 211 7.72 -9.82 -24.28
CA VAL A 211 6.55 -10.67 -24.07
C VAL A 211 5.89 -11.01 -25.41
N SER A 212 6.38 -12.04 -26.10
CA SER A 212 5.68 -12.66 -27.24
C SER A 212 5.00 -14.00 -26.89
N GLU A 213 5.42 -14.67 -25.80
CA GLU A 213 4.89 -15.98 -25.43
C GLU A 213 3.79 -15.93 -24.35
N LYS A 214 2.78 -16.81 -24.52
CA LYS A 214 1.76 -17.10 -23.50
C LYS A 214 2.43 -17.38 -22.15
N ILE A 215 1.82 -16.92 -21.04
CA ILE A 215 2.26 -17.30 -19.70
C ILE A 215 2.12 -18.82 -19.57
N SER A 216 3.25 -19.52 -19.58
CA SER A 216 3.35 -20.98 -19.45
C SER A 216 4.16 -21.32 -18.20
N LEU A 217 3.98 -22.54 -17.68
CA LEU A 217 4.79 -23.03 -16.55
C LEU A 217 6.30 -22.99 -16.85
N LYS A 218 6.70 -23.20 -18.12
CA LYS A 218 8.09 -23.08 -18.56
C LYS A 218 8.60 -21.65 -18.38
N ARG A 219 7.81 -20.65 -18.77
CA ARG A 219 8.13 -19.23 -18.59
C ARG A 219 8.23 -18.85 -17.12
N VAL A 220 7.26 -19.26 -16.30
CA VAL A 220 7.30 -18.99 -14.85
C VAL A 220 8.59 -19.52 -14.24
N ARG A 221 8.98 -20.77 -14.57
CA ARG A 221 10.26 -21.35 -14.12
C ARG A 221 11.47 -20.57 -14.63
N ALA A 222 11.49 -20.18 -15.90
CA ALA A 222 12.60 -19.42 -16.48
C ALA A 222 12.78 -18.06 -15.80
N VAL A 223 11.69 -17.31 -15.58
CA VAL A 223 11.73 -16.01 -14.88
C VAL A 223 12.21 -16.19 -13.43
N ILE A 224 11.70 -17.20 -12.72
CA ILE A 224 12.15 -17.50 -11.35
C ILE A 224 13.63 -17.86 -11.32
N GLN A 225 14.12 -18.65 -12.27
CA GLN A 225 15.54 -19.02 -12.33
C GLN A 225 16.46 -17.84 -12.66
N ASP A 226 16.05 -16.96 -13.58
CA ASP A 226 16.77 -15.74 -13.95
C ASP A 226 16.86 -14.75 -12.79
N ARG A 227 15.76 -14.60 -12.03
CA ARG A 227 15.60 -13.57 -11.01
C ARG A 227 15.77 -14.09 -9.57
N LYS A 228 16.15 -15.36 -9.38
CA LYS A 228 16.19 -16.03 -8.07
C LYS A 228 16.93 -15.25 -6.98
N TYR A 229 18.04 -14.58 -7.32
CA TYR A 229 18.83 -13.82 -6.35
C TYR A 229 18.09 -12.58 -5.86
N TYR A 230 17.32 -11.92 -6.74
CA TYR A 230 16.48 -10.80 -6.33
C TYR A 230 15.37 -11.27 -5.40
N TYR A 231 14.69 -12.36 -5.76
CA TYR A 231 13.62 -12.93 -4.94
C TYR A 231 14.15 -13.43 -3.59
N ALA A 232 15.33 -14.04 -3.56
CA ALA A 232 16.00 -14.45 -2.32
C ALA A 232 16.28 -13.26 -1.39
N GLY A 233 16.71 -12.11 -1.93
CA GLY A 233 16.89 -10.89 -1.12
C GLY A 233 15.58 -10.39 -0.50
N TYR A 234 14.51 -10.33 -1.28
CA TYR A 234 13.18 -9.96 -0.77
C TYR A 234 12.65 -10.94 0.27
N LEU A 235 12.79 -12.25 0.03
CA LEU A 235 12.42 -13.27 1.00
C LEU A 235 13.26 -13.16 2.27
N GLY A 236 14.57 -12.90 2.16
CA GLY A 236 15.45 -12.69 3.31
C GLY A 236 15.00 -11.53 4.19
N VAL A 237 14.69 -10.37 3.59
CA VAL A 237 14.15 -9.21 4.32
C VAL A 237 12.78 -9.52 4.93
N SER A 238 11.91 -10.24 4.21
CA SER A 238 10.60 -10.66 4.69
C SER A 238 10.72 -11.58 5.92
N PHE A 239 11.58 -12.61 5.85
CA PHE A 239 11.82 -13.52 6.96
C PHE A 239 12.44 -12.81 8.15
N PHE A 240 13.39 -11.89 7.92
CA PHE A 240 13.97 -11.08 8.99
C PHE A 240 12.91 -10.23 9.71
N TYR A 241 12.03 -9.57 8.96
CA TYR A 241 10.93 -8.80 9.55
C TYR A 241 9.95 -9.67 10.33
N LEU A 242 9.53 -10.82 9.76
CA LEU A 242 8.62 -11.75 10.44
C LEU A 242 9.25 -12.31 11.72
N TRP A 243 10.55 -12.61 11.69
CA TRP A 243 11.30 -13.00 12.87
C TRP A 243 11.34 -11.88 13.92
N LEU A 244 11.60 -10.64 13.51
CA LEU A 244 11.54 -9.48 14.42
C LEU A 244 10.16 -9.35 15.06
N ARG A 245 9.09 -9.34 14.26
CA ARG A 245 7.73 -9.09 14.73
C ARG A 245 7.17 -10.19 15.62
N PHE A 246 7.40 -11.46 15.28
CA PHE A 246 6.75 -12.58 15.95
C PHE A 246 7.62 -13.28 16.99
N PHE A 247 8.93 -13.07 16.99
CA PHE A 247 9.85 -13.77 17.90
C PHE A 247 10.75 -12.82 18.70
N ALA A 248 11.36 -11.81 18.08
CA ALA A 248 12.32 -10.96 18.76
C ALA A 248 11.66 -9.82 19.57
N ILE A 249 10.69 -9.13 18.97
CA ILE A 249 9.98 -7.97 19.51
C ILE A 249 8.48 -8.17 19.27
N TYR A 250 7.91 -9.11 20.03
CA TYR A 250 6.49 -9.45 19.95
C TYR A 250 5.74 -8.90 21.16
N ASN A 251 4.51 -8.44 20.93
CA ASN A 251 3.59 -8.06 21.99
C ASN A 251 2.61 -9.20 22.26
N PRO A 252 2.61 -9.82 23.45
CA PRO A 252 1.63 -10.85 23.81
C PRO A 252 0.18 -10.35 23.69
N GLU A 253 -0.07 -9.07 23.99
CA GLU A 253 -1.41 -8.48 23.98
C GLU A 253 -1.99 -8.31 22.57
N GLU A 254 -1.16 -8.29 21.52
CA GLU A 254 -1.61 -8.24 20.12
C GLU A 254 -2.46 -9.48 19.77
N LEU A 255 -2.14 -10.63 20.38
CA LEU A 255 -2.85 -11.91 20.20
C LEU A 255 -4.05 -12.07 21.13
N GLU A 256 -4.15 -11.27 22.19
CA GLU A 256 -5.28 -11.30 23.14
C GLU A 256 -6.48 -10.46 22.68
N THR A 257 -6.39 -9.84 21.48
CA THR A 257 -7.49 -9.09 20.89
C THR A 257 -8.75 -9.96 20.76
N GLN A 258 -9.91 -9.36 21.08
CA GLN A 258 -11.21 -10.06 21.14
C GLN A 258 -11.44 -10.91 19.90
N ILE A 259 -11.57 -12.24 20.05
CA ILE A 259 -11.80 -13.16 18.95
C ILE A 259 -13.18 -12.91 18.32
N TRP A 260 -13.21 -12.15 17.23
CA TRP A 260 -14.42 -11.95 16.45
C TRP A 260 -14.60 -13.12 15.47
N GLY A 261 -15.55 -13.99 15.76
CA GLY A 261 -15.95 -15.08 14.87
C GLY A 261 -14.91 -16.21 14.72
N ARG A 262 -15.36 -17.36 14.23
CA ARG A 262 -14.51 -18.52 13.96
C ARG A 262 -13.77 -18.35 12.63
N PHE A 263 -12.73 -19.14 12.41
CA PHE A 263 -12.00 -19.18 11.12
C PHE A 263 -12.95 -19.38 9.92
N ILE A 264 -13.95 -20.25 10.05
CA ILE A 264 -14.93 -20.48 8.99
C ILE A 264 -15.77 -19.24 8.69
N ASP A 265 -16.16 -18.48 9.72
CA ASP A 265 -16.96 -17.27 9.58
C ASP A 265 -16.15 -16.20 8.82
N ARG A 266 -14.83 -16.14 9.05
CA ARG A 266 -13.87 -15.27 8.34
C ARG A 266 -13.70 -15.67 6.87
N VAL A 267 -13.60 -16.97 6.58
CA VAL A 267 -13.55 -17.48 5.19
C VAL A 267 -14.83 -17.16 4.43
N ILE A 268 -16.01 -17.31 5.05
CA ILE A 268 -17.29 -16.98 4.43
C ILE A 268 -17.41 -15.47 4.16
N TYR A 269 -16.86 -14.65 5.05
CA TYR A 269 -16.90 -13.19 4.94
C TYR A 269 -15.90 -12.62 3.92
N LEU A 270 -14.85 -13.37 3.55
CA LEU A 270 -13.78 -12.90 2.68
C LEU A 270 -14.26 -12.34 1.32
N PRO A 271 -15.14 -13.02 0.55
CA PRO A 271 -15.71 -12.44 -0.66
C PRO A 271 -16.42 -11.11 -0.41
N ILE A 272 -17.14 -11.00 0.72
CA ILE A 272 -17.89 -9.79 1.09
C ILE A 272 -16.94 -8.63 1.37
N ILE A 273 -15.81 -8.88 2.06
CA ILE A 273 -14.76 -7.87 2.27
C ILE A 273 -14.26 -7.32 0.93
N PHE A 274 -13.97 -8.19 -0.03
CA PHE A 274 -13.56 -7.75 -1.37
C PHE A 274 -14.61 -6.92 -2.07
N LEU A 275 -15.88 -7.37 -2.04
CA LEU A 275 -16.96 -6.61 -2.64
C LEU A 275 -17.10 -5.23 -1.98
N LYS A 276 -16.94 -5.13 -0.66
CA LYS A 276 -16.94 -3.86 0.06
C LYS A 276 -15.80 -2.94 -0.35
N TYR A 277 -14.57 -3.46 -0.49
CA TYR A 277 -13.43 -2.68 -0.97
C TYR A 277 -13.56 -2.24 -2.44
N ILE A 278 -14.09 -3.12 -3.30
CA ILE A 278 -14.41 -2.78 -4.70
C ILE A 278 -15.50 -1.69 -4.73
N LYS A 279 -16.54 -1.83 -3.90
CA LYS A 279 -17.60 -0.83 -3.76
C LYS A 279 -17.02 0.50 -3.31
N LEU A 280 -16.20 0.55 -2.26
CA LEU A 280 -15.58 1.80 -1.80
C LEU A 280 -14.66 2.42 -2.85
N SER A 281 -13.95 1.62 -3.65
CA SER A 281 -13.12 2.12 -4.74
C SER A 281 -13.97 2.73 -5.87
N LEU A 282 -15.11 2.12 -6.23
CA LEU A 282 -15.98 2.63 -7.29
C LEU A 282 -16.92 3.75 -6.84
N PHE A 283 -17.41 3.65 -5.61
CA PHE A 283 -18.43 4.50 -5.03
C PHE A 283 -18.12 4.72 -3.53
N PRO A 284 -17.25 5.69 -3.20
CA PRO A 284 -16.73 5.92 -1.85
C PRO A 284 -17.77 6.59 -0.95
N PHE A 285 -18.90 5.92 -0.73
CA PHE A 285 -20.02 6.41 0.09
C PHE A 285 -20.85 5.28 0.73
N PRO A 286 -21.28 5.42 1.99
CA PRO A 286 -20.80 6.39 2.98
C PRO A 286 -19.40 6.01 3.50
N LEU A 287 -18.57 7.00 3.78
CA LEU A 287 -17.30 6.81 4.52
C LEU A 287 -17.59 6.84 6.03
N ASN A 288 -16.87 6.04 6.81
CA ASN A 288 -17.09 5.92 8.25
C ASN A 288 -15.74 5.86 8.98
N ALA A 289 -15.68 6.55 10.13
CA ALA A 289 -14.50 6.50 11.00
C ALA A 289 -14.33 5.13 11.66
N ASP A 290 -15.44 4.43 11.92
CA ASP A 290 -15.42 3.07 12.44
C ASP A 290 -16.56 2.25 11.81
N TYR A 291 -16.23 1.02 11.39
CA TYR A 291 -17.15 0.15 10.68
C TYR A 291 -17.63 -0.99 11.56
N VAL A 292 -18.91 -0.94 11.90
CA VAL A 292 -19.58 -2.08 12.52
C VAL A 292 -19.79 -3.17 11.47
N PHE A 293 -19.38 -4.40 11.79
CA PHE A 293 -19.59 -5.55 10.94
C PHE A 293 -20.15 -6.73 11.74
N SER A 294 -20.74 -7.67 11.01
CA SER A 294 -21.20 -8.92 11.57
C SER A 294 -20.93 -10.03 10.57
N TYR A 295 -20.51 -11.19 11.06
CA TYR A 295 -20.29 -12.33 10.19
C TYR A 295 -21.62 -12.84 9.63
N PRO A 296 -21.70 -13.14 8.34
CA PRO A 296 -22.86 -13.81 7.77
C PRO A 296 -23.01 -15.19 8.42
N THR A 297 -24.26 -15.59 8.66
CA THR A 297 -24.53 -16.87 9.33
C THR A 297 -24.36 -18.07 8.40
N ARG A 298 -24.50 -17.87 7.07
CA ARG A 298 -24.40 -18.94 6.07
C ARG A 298 -23.67 -18.48 4.81
N PHE A 299 -22.93 -19.39 4.21
CA PHE A 299 -22.22 -19.13 2.95
C PHE A 299 -23.15 -18.96 1.75
N LEU A 300 -24.27 -19.67 1.73
CA LEU A 300 -25.25 -19.63 0.64
C LEU A 300 -26.23 -18.46 0.73
N ASP A 301 -25.98 -17.50 1.62
CA ASP A 301 -26.72 -16.24 1.64
C ASP A 301 -26.42 -15.44 0.37
N VAL A 302 -27.39 -14.63 -0.08
CA VAL A 302 -27.32 -13.90 -1.35
C VAL A 302 -26.06 -13.03 -1.46
N LEU A 303 -25.69 -12.34 -0.38
CA LEU A 303 -24.56 -11.42 -0.37
C LEU A 303 -23.20 -12.12 -0.54
N PRO A 304 -22.82 -13.14 0.25
CA PRO A 304 -21.57 -13.87 0.03
C PRO A 304 -21.49 -14.54 -1.34
N VAL A 305 -22.58 -15.13 -1.85
CA VAL A 305 -22.60 -15.74 -3.19
C VAL A 305 -22.41 -14.69 -4.28
N LEU A 306 -23.14 -13.57 -4.25
CA LEU A 306 -22.98 -12.47 -5.21
C LEU A 306 -21.55 -11.90 -5.18
N SER A 307 -21.01 -11.72 -3.97
CA SER A 307 -19.65 -11.21 -3.77
C SER A 307 -18.62 -12.16 -4.37
N LEU A 308 -18.78 -13.47 -4.16
CA LEU A 308 -17.92 -14.48 -4.75
C LEU A 308 -17.98 -14.45 -6.28
N LEU A 309 -19.17 -14.34 -6.87
CA LEU A 309 -19.33 -14.28 -8.33
C LEU A 309 -18.64 -13.04 -8.92
N VAL A 310 -18.73 -11.87 -8.27
CA VAL A 310 -18.03 -10.66 -8.69
C VAL A 310 -16.51 -10.84 -8.62
N VAL A 311 -15.99 -11.37 -7.52
CA VAL A 311 -14.55 -11.61 -7.34
C VAL A 311 -14.04 -12.63 -8.37
N LEU A 312 -14.74 -13.74 -8.56
CA LEU A 312 -14.40 -14.74 -9.58
C LEU A 312 -14.44 -14.16 -10.99
N GLY A 313 -15.46 -13.33 -11.29
CA GLY A 313 -15.55 -12.62 -12.58
C GLY A 313 -14.34 -11.74 -12.85
N LEU A 314 -13.88 -10.97 -11.86
CA LEU A 314 -12.67 -10.13 -11.96
C LEU A 314 -11.40 -10.97 -12.13
N VAL A 315 -11.26 -12.06 -11.37
CA VAL A 315 -10.13 -12.99 -11.48
C VAL A 315 -10.09 -13.62 -12.87
N ILE A 316 -11.21 -14.13 -13.36
CA ILE A 316 -11.33 -14.70 -14.70
C ILE A 316 -11.00 -13.64 -15.77
N TYR A 317 -11.57 -12.45 -15.65
CA TYR A 317 -11.29 -11.34 -16.56
C TYR A 317 -9.80 -10.98 -16.58
N SER A 318 -9.13 -10.99 -15.43
CA SER A 318 -7.69 -10.70 -15.34
C SER A 318 -6.84 -11.66 -16.19
N PHE A 319 -7.22 -12.95 -16.28
CA PHE A 319 -6.51 -13.94 -17.08
C PHE A 319 -6.75 -13.76 -18.59
N PHE A 320 -7.90 -13.22 -18.98
CA PHE A 320 -8.13 -12.81 -20.37
C PHE A 320 -7.39 -11.51 -20.70
N ALA A 321 -7.45 -10.53 -19.79
CA ALA A 321 -6.80 -9.24 -19.93
C ALA A 321 -5.28 -9.35 -20.06
N VAL A 322 -4.63 -10.35 -19.45
CA VAL A 322 -3.16 -10.51 -19.52
C VAL A 322 -2.63 -10.63 -20.95
N ARG A 323 -3.46 -11.04 -21.92
CA ARG A 323 -3.06 -11.19 -23.32
C ARG A 323 -3.01 -9.86 -24.08
N ASN A 324 -3.98 -8.98 -23.83
CA ASN A 324 -4.21 -7.78 -24.63
C ASN A 324 -4.05 -6.47 -23.84
N GLN A 325 -4.24 -6.51 -22.52
CA GLN A 325 -4.25 -5.39 -21.59
C GLN A 325 -3.48 -5.77 -20.31
N LYS A 326 -2.17 -6.02 -20.45
CA LYS A 326 -1.30 -6.51 -19.36
C LYS A 326 -1.36 -5.63 -18.11
N ALA A 327 -1.36 -4.31 -18.29
CA ALA A 327 -1.45 -3.37 -17.17
C ALA A 327 -2.79 -3.45 -16.43
N VAL A 328 -3.89 -3.79 -17.10
CA VAL A 328 -5.20 -4.05 -16.45
C VAL A 328 -5.14 -5.33 -15.61
N SER A 329 -4.61 -6.41 -16.18
CA SER A 329 -4.41 -7.67 -15.43
C SER A 329 -3.51 -7.46 -14.21
N PHE A 330 -2.40 -6.73 -14.39
CA PHE A 330 -1.49 -6.35 -13.32
C PHE A 330 -2.21 -5.51 -12.24
N GLY A 331 -3.01 -4.51 -12.62
CA GLY A 331 -3.75 -3.68 -11.67
C GLY A 331 -4.79 -4.45 -10.85
N ILE A 332 -5.49 -5.41 -11.46
CA ILE A 332 -6.43 -6.29 -10.75
C ILE A 332 -5.68 -7.15 -9.72
N TRP A 333 -4.59 -7.80 -10.13
CA TRP A 333 -3.80 -8.63 -9.22
C TRP A 333 -3.08 -7.81 -8.16
N TRP A 334 -2.64 -6.59 -8.47
CA TRP A 334 -2.10 -5.64 -7.50
C TRP A 334 -3.11 -5.41 -6.37
N PHE A 335 -4.35 -5.06 -6.72
CA PHE A 335 -5.41 -4.77 -5.76
C PHE A 335 -5.65 -5.94 -4.81
N PHE A 336 -5.79 -7.16 -5.35
CA PHE A 336 -5.96 -8.34 -4.52
C PHE A 336 -4.72 -8.64 -3.67
N ILE A 337 -3.54 -8.80 -4.30
CA ILE A 337 -2.31 -9.19 -3.59
C ILE A 337 -1.99 -8.24 -2.43
N THR A 338 -2.13 -6.93 -2.64
CA THR A 338 -1.77 -5.92 -1.62
C THR A 338 -2.79 -5.83 -0.47
N LEU A 339 -4.04 -6.27 -0.67
CA LEU A 339 -5.03 -6.39 0.41
C LEU A 339 -4.82 -7.64 1.28
N PHE A 340 -3.96 -8.59 0.88
CA PHE A 340 -3.80 -9.88 1.57
C PHE A 340 -3.64 -9.80 3.10
N PRO A 341 -2.81 -8.89 3.67
CA PRO A 341 -2.63 -8.82 5.12
C PRO A 341 -3.89 -8.43 5.89
N VAL A 342 -4.85 -7.78 5.23
CA VAL A 342 -6.12 -7.33 5.82
C VAL A 342 -7.32 -8.17 5.38
N TYR A 343 -7.09 -9.36 4.82
CA TYR A 343 -8.16 -10.33 4.52
C TYR A 343 -8.86 -10.88 5.76
N ASN A 344 -8.35 -10.58 6.96
CA ASN A 344 -8.82 -11.10 8.23
C ASN A 344 -8.70 -12.65 8.32
N LEU A 345 -7.85 -13.27 7.51
CA LEU A 345 -7.50 -14.70 7.63
C LEU A 345 -6.65 -14.95 8.89
N ILE A 346 -5.73 -14.04 9.15
CA ILE A 346 -5.15 -13.80 10.48
C ILE A 346 -5.99 -12.70 11.09
N GLN A 347 -6.34 -12.87 12.35
CA GLN A 347 -7.25 -11.95 13.00
C GLN A 347 -6.60 -10.58 13.17
N ILE A 348 -7.37 -9.54 12.85
CA ILE A 348 -6.98 -8.15 13.06
C ILE A 348 -8.08 -7.43 13.84
N TYR A 349 -7.69 -6.42 14.62
CA TYR A 349 -8.61 -5.68 15.47
C TYR A 349 -9.76 -5.03 14.67
N ASN A 350 -9.41 -4.33 13.59
CA ASN A 350 -10.37 -3.75 12.65
C ASN A 350 -10.34 -4.57 11.35
N PRO A 351 -11.35 -5.39 11.04
CA PRO A 351 -11.33 -6.23 9.83
C PRO A 351 -11.71 -5.47 8.55
N PHE A 352 -12.16 -4.23 8.69
CA PHE A 352 -12.51 -3.38 7.57
C PHE A 352 -12.26 -1.91 7.93
N ALA A 353 -11.43 -1.24 7.13
CA ALA A 353 -11.13 0.18 7.26
C ALA A 353 -10.74 0.75 5.89
N GLU A 354 -10.95 2.05 5.67
CA GLU A 354 -10.66 2.71 4.40
C GLU A 354 -9.16 2.84 4.18
N ARG A 355 -8.39 3.10 5.25
CA ARG A 355 -6.92 3.23 5.23
C ARG A 355 -6.22 2.00 4.65
N TYR A 356 -6.83 0.82 4.75
CA TYR A 356 -6.29 -0.40 4.15
C TYR A 356 -6.27 -0.39 2.61
N LEU A 357 -7.08 0.45 1.97
CA LEU A 357 -7.07 0.63 0.52
C LEU A 357 -5.89 1.46 0.01
N TYR A 358 -5.12 2.14 0.87
CA TYR A 358 -4.16 3.15 0.41
C TYR A 358 -3.09 2.59 -0.56
N ILE A 359 -2.48 1.43 -0.28
CA ILE A 359 -1.58 0.74 -1.25
C ILE A 359 -2.35 0.04 -2.39
N PRO A 360 -3.43 -0.73 -2.10
CA PRO A 360 -4.25 -1.37 -3.14
C PRO A 360 -4.83 -0.45 -4.20
N LEU A 361 -5.15 0.80 -3.84
CA LEU A 361 -5.82 1.76 -4.70
C LEU A 361 -5.01 2.09 -5.95
N LEU A 362 -3.68 1.95 -5.93
CA LEU A 362 -2.87 2.06 -7.15
C LEU A 362 -3.37 1.08 -8.23
N GLY A 363 -3.64 -0.17 -7.87
CA GLY A 363 -4.14 -1.19 -8.80
C GLY A 363 -5.47 -0.79 -9.44
N PHE A 364 -6.38 -0.23 -8.64
CA PHE A 364 -7.64 0.33 -9.10
C PHE A 364 -7.43 1.53 -10.04
N CYS A 365 -6.59 2.49 -9.65
CA CYS A 365 -6.28 3.67 -10.46
C CYS A 365 -5.67 3.29 -11.83
N LEU A 366 -4.87 2.22 -11.91
CA LEU A 366 -4.35 1.72 -13.18
C LEU A 366 -5.48 1.22 -14.08
N VAL A 367 -6.39 0.40 -13.56
CA VAL A 367 -7.49 -0.16 -14.35
C VAL A 367 -8.42 0.94 -14.86
N ILE A 368 -8.84 1.86 -13.99
CA ILE A 368 -9.78 2.92 -14.36
C ILE A 368 -9.12 3.94 -15.29
N SER A 369 -7.86 4.30 -15.08
CA SER A 369 -7.18 5.24 -15.98
C SER A 369 -7.04 4.73 -17.41
N ILE A 370 -6.76 3.44 -17.59
CA ILE A 370 -6.69 2.80 -18.92
C ILE A 370 -8.08 2.80 -19.57
N PHE A 371 -9.12 2.49 -18.80
CA PHE A 371 -10.50 2.52 -19.29
C PHE A 371 -10.91 3.93 -19.75
N LEU A 372 -10.66 4.95 -18.92
CA LEU A 372 -10.97 6.35 -19.24
C LEU A 372 -10.18 6.85 -20.44
N GLU A 373 -8.88 6.53 -20.53
CA GLU A 373 -8.06 6.89 -21.69
C GLU A 373 -8.57 6.24 -22.99
N THR A 374 -9.00 4.98 -22.91
CA THR A 374 -9.59 4.26 -24.05
C THR A 374 -10.91 4.91 -24.50
N LEU A 375 -11.70 5.44 -23.56
CA LEU A 375 -12.93 6.16 -23.88
C LEU A 375 -12.64 7.53 -24.51
N LEU A 376 -11.73 8.31 -23.91
CA LEU A 376 -11.36 9.64 -24.39
C LEU A 376 -10.75 9.60 -25.79
N SER A 377 -9.90 8.61 -26.07
CA SER A 377 -9.28 8.41 -27.40
C SER A 377 -10.25 8.00 -28.50
N ARG A 378 -11.48 7.58 -28.17
CA ARG A 378 -12.54 7.33 -29.16
C ARG A 378 -13.37 8.58 -29.48
N ILE A 379 -13.31 9.60 -28.62
CA ILE A 379 -14.10 10.83 -28.74
C ILE A 379 -13.26 11.96 -29.37
N SER A 380 -11.94 11.96 -29.14
CA SER A 380 -10.97 12.82 -29.83
C SER A 380 -10.61 12.28 -31.20
#